data_AF-A0A382KDQ8-F1
#
_entry.id   AF-A0A382KDQ8-F1
#
_cell.length_a   1.000
_cell.length_b   1.000
_cell.length_c   1.000
_cell.angle_alpha   90.00
_cell.angle_beta   90.00
_cell.angle_gamma   90.00
#
_symmetry.space_group_name_H-M   'P 1'
#
loop_
_entity.id
_entity.type
_entity.pdbx_description
1 polymer ?
#
loop_
_entity_poly.entity_id
_entity_poly.type
_entity_poly.pdbx_seq_one_letter_code
_entity_poly.pdbx_strand_id
1 'polypeptide(L)' 'SISVHRMFDESHDELFNLVEPIFWKYEGRPHWGKIHSLDYSELRALYPKFDEFVELRNELDPEARMLNPHLRQLFEVD' A
#
# COMPACT_ATOMS: atom_id res chain seq x y z
N SER A 1 16.23 0.36 6.17
CA SER A 1 15.38 -0.07 5.04
C SER A 1 15.75 -1.51 4.72
N ILE A 2 14.76 -2.40 4.62
CA ILE A 2 14.93 -3.81 4.25
C ILE A 2 14.28 -3.99 2.88
N SER A 3 14.95 -4.71 1.98
CA SER A 3 14.42 -5.02 0.64
C SER A 3 14.57 -6.51 0.38
N VAL A 4 13.53 -7.12 -0.15
CA VAL A 4 13.52 -8.51 -0.62
C VAL A 4 13.32 -8.51 -2.12
N HIS A 5 13.93 -9.48 -2.80
CA HIS A 5 13.95 -9.53 -4.26
C HIS A 5 13.69 -10.96 -4.75
N ARG A 6 12.99 -11.04 -5.89
CA ARG A 6 12.77 -12.23 -6.71
C ARG A 6 13.06 -11.88 -8.17
N MET A 7 13.34 -12.90 -8.98
CA MET A 7 13.43 -12.73 -10.43
C MET A 7 12.02 -12.48 -10.98
N PHE A 8 11.92 -11.78 -12.12
CA PHE A 8 10.63 -11.33 -12.66
C PHE A 8 9.73 -12.49 -13.15
N ASP A 9 10.33 -13.63 -13.46
CA ASP A 9 9.70 -14.85 -13.95
C ASP A 9 9.34 -15.84 -12.82
N GLU A 10 9.70 -15.52 -11.58
CA GLU A 10 9.33 -16.28 -10.39
C GLU A 10 8.08 -15.66 -9.73
N SER A 11 7.21 -16.50 -9.16
CA SER A 11 6.16 -16.00 -8.27
C SER A 11 6.80 -15.37 -7.02
N HIS A 12 6.29 -14.21 -6.63
CA HIS A 12 6.69 -13.52 -5.41
C HIS A 12 5.88 -13.96 -4.18
N ASP A 13 4.77 -14.67 -4.37
CA ASP A 13 3.77 -14.96 -3.33
C ASP A 13 4.39 -15.69 -2.13
N GLU A 14 5.14 -16.77 -2.37
CA GLU A 14 5.74 -17.57 -1.29
C GLU A 14 6.68 -16.75 -0.40
N LEU A 15 7.49 -15.89 -1.01
CA LEU A 15 8.43 -15.07 -0.25
C LEU A 15 7.70 -13.98 0.52
N PHE A 16 6.76 -13.27 -0.13
CA PHE A 16 6.05 -12.14 0.46
C PHE A 16 5.13 -12.59 1.59
N ASN A 17 4.38 -13.68 1.40
CA ASN A 17 3.56 -14.29 2.46
C ASN A 17 4.36 -14.68 3.71
N LEU A 18 5.66 -14.99 3.56
CA LEU A 18 6.54 -15.30 4.68
C LEU A 18 7.12 -14.05 5.37
N VAL A 19 7.55 -13.04 4.61
CA VAL A 19 8.29 -11.89 5.16
C VAL A 19 7.39 -10.73 5.58
N GLU A 20 6.29 -10.49 4.88
CA GLU A 20 5.40 -9.35 5.13
C GLU A 20 4.82 -9.36 6.56
N PRO A 21 4.35 -10.49 7.12
CA PRO A 21 3.89 -10.52 8.51
C PRO A 21 4.96 -10.09 9.53
N ILE A 22 6.24 -10.35 9.23
CA ILE A 22 7.35 -9.90 10.08
C ILE A 22 7.48 -8.38 9.99
N PHE A 23 7.38 -7.81 8.78
CA PHE A 23 7.47 -6.37 8.59
C PHE A 23 6.32 -5.63 9.28
N TRP A 24 5.08 -6.11 9.13
CA TRP A 24 3.89 -5.47 9.70
C TRP A 24 3.90 -5.53 11.23
N LYS A 25 4.40 -6.62 11.83
CA LYS A 25 4.57 -6.73 13.29
C LYS A 25 5.41 -5.60 13.89
N TYR A 26 6.35 -5.04 13.12
CA TYR A 26 7.21 -3.93 13.56
C TYR A 26 6.84 -2.60 12.90
N GLU A 27 5.56 -2.43 12.51
CA GLU A 27 5.03 -1.20 11.91
C GLU A 27 5.79 -0.76 10.65
N GLY A 28 6.28 -1.75 9.89
CA GLY A 28 6.95 -1.53 8.62
C GLY A 28 6.03 -0.82 7.63
N ARG A 29 6.58 0.12 6.86
CA ARG A 29 5.86 0.86 5.82
C ARG A 29 6.34 0.42 4.44
N PRO A 30 5.45 -0.05 3.54
CA PRO A 30 5.87 -0.46 2.21
C PRO A 30 6.34 0.76 1.41
N HIS A 31 7.25 0.51 0.48
CA HIS A 31 7.56 1.49 -0.56
C HIS A 31 6.40 1.49 -1.56
N TRP A 32 5.72 2.62 -1.75
CA TRP A 32 4.54 2.76 -2.64
C TRP A 32 4.76 2.28 -4.09
N GLY A 33 6.00 2.36 -4.59
CA GLY A 33 6.39 1.84 -5.90
C GLY A 33 6.77 0.35 -5.95
N LYS A 34 6.46 -0.44 -4.92
CA LYS A 34 6.73 -1.89 -4.84
C LYS A 34 5.47 -2.66 -4.46
N ILE A 35 5.49 -3.96 -4.73
CA ILE A 35 4.43 -4.89 -4.35
C ILE A 35 4.32 -4.93 -2.81
N HIS A 36 3.09 -4.93 -2.31
CA HIS A 36 2.76 -5.21 -0.91
C HIS A 36 1.33 -5.73 -0.78
N SER A 37 1.04 -6.46 0.30
CA SER A 37 -0.30 -6.98 0.60
C SER A 37 -1.23 -5.97 1.28
N LEU A 38 -0.70 -4.83 1.76
CA LEU A 38 -1.47 -3.95 2.65
C LEU A 38 -2.70 -3.32 1.98
N ASP A 39 -3.80 -3.31 2.71
CA ASP A 39 -5.06 -2.66 2.33
C ASP A 39 -5.23 -1.25 2.95
N TYR A 40 -6.38 -0.63 2.67
CA TYR A 40 -6.73 0.70 3.20
C TYR A 40 -6.64 0.77 4.72
N SER A 41 -7.19 -0.22 5.43
CA SER A 41 -7.27 -0.23 6.89
C SER A 41 -5.88 -0.33 7.52
N GLU A 42 -5.02 -1.16 6.95
CA GLU A 42 -3.66 -1.36 7.41
C GLU A 42 -2.78 -0.13 7.10
N LEU A 43 -2.91 0.44 5.91
CA LEU A 43 -2.21 1.68 5.54
C LEU A 43 -2.66 2.86 6.41
N ARG A 44 -3.97 2.97 6.67
CA ARG A 44 -4.53 3.99 7.58
C ARG A 44 -3.94 3.89 8.98
N ALA A 45 -3.77 2.69 9.51
CA ALA A 45 -3.15 2.48 10.82
C ALA A 45 -1.66 2.85 10.85
N LEU A 46 -0.92 2.60 9.76
CA LEU A 46 0.53 2.82 9.69
C LEU A 46 0.93 4.29 9.44
N TYR A 47 0.06 5.08 8.82
CA TYR A 47 0.33 6.46 8.43
C TYR A 47 -0.56 7.44 9.24
N PRO A 48 -0.01 8.13 10.27
CA PRO A 48 -0.82 8.98 11.17
C PRO A 48 -1.60 10.11 10.50
N LYS A 49 -1.20 10.51 9.29
CA LYS A 49 -1.83 11.57 8.49
C LYS A 49 -2.58 11.02 7.28
N PHE A 50 -2.91 9.73 7.28
CA PHE A 50 -3.56 9.08 6.15
C PHE A 50 -4.92 9.71 5.85
N ASP A 51 -5.72 9.94 6.89
CA ASP A 51 -7.04 10.56 6.74
C ASP A 51 -6.93 12.01 6.20
N GLU A 52 -5.99 12.81 6.72
CA GLU A 52 -5.71 14.16 6.18
C GLU A 52 -5.34 14.12 4.69
N PHE A 53 -4.57 13.11 4.27
CA PHE A 53 -4.21 12.93 2.86
C PHE A 53 -5.41 12.51 2.01
N VAL A 54 -6.23 11.58 2.49
CA VAL A 54 -7.45 11.14 1.79
C VAL A 54 -8.42 12.31 1.63
N GLU A 55 -8.60 13.14 2.66
CA GLU A 55 -9.41 14.36 2.61
C GLU A 55 -8.87 15.34 1.56
N LEU A 56 -7.58 15.66 1.59
CA LEU A 56 -6.94 16.55 0.62
C LEU A 56 -7.06 16.02 -0.82
N ARG A 57 -6.89 14.71 -1.01
CA ARG A 57 -7.08 14.06 -2.32
C ARG A 57 -8.52 14.25 -2.82
N ASN A 58 -9.52 14.05 -1.96
CA ASN A 58 -10.92 14.23 -2.32
C ASN A 58 -11.26 15.69 -2.66
N GLU A 59 -10.62 16.66 -2.02
CA GLU A 59 -10.76 18.09 -2.35
C GLU A 59 -10.19 18.42 -3.73
N LEU A 60 -8.99 17.91 -4.03
CA LEU A 60 -8.26 18.25 -5.25
C LEU A 60 -8.67 17.40 -6.48
N ASP A 61 -9.14 16.18 -6.26
CA ASP A 61 -9.56 15.24 -7.31
C ASP A 61 -10.89 14.57 -6.95
N PRO A 62 -12.00 15.34 -6.92
CA PRO A 62 -13.31 14.86 -6.46
C PRO A 62 -13.91 13.76 -7.35
N GLU A 63 -13.44 13.64 -8.59
CA GLU A 63 -13.88 12.61 -9.54
C GLU A 63 -12.86 11.45 -9.65
N ALA A 64 -11.83 11.43 -8.80
CA ALA A 64 -10.79 10.40 -8.75
C ALA A 64 -10.11 10.14 -10.11
N ARG A 65 -9.92 11.17 -10.92
CA ARG A 65 -9.33 11.08 -12.28
C ARG A 65 -7.87 10.64 -12.25
N MET A 66 -7.16 10.88 -11.14
CA MET A 66 -5.75 10.53 -10.97
C MET A 66 -5.57 9.11 -10.38
N LEU A 67 -6.64 8.40 -10.05
CA LEU A 67 -6.56 7.07 -9.45
C LEU A 67 -6.69 5.95 -10.48
N ASN A 68 -5.64 5.13 -10.57
CA ASN A 68 -5.68 3.84 -11.26
C ASN A 68 -6.38 2.78 -10.37
N PRO A 69 -6.68 1.57 -10.90
CA PRO A 69 -7.37 0.52 -10.14
C PRO A 69 -6.66 0.13 -8.83
N HIS A 70 -5.33 0.10 -8.82
CA HIS A 70 -4.56 -0.21 -7.61
C HIS A 70 -4.76 0.85 -6.53
N LEU A 71 -4.63 2.13 -6.87
CA LEU A 71 -4.80 3.23 -5.91
C LEU A 71 -6.26 3.37 -5.45
N ARG A 72 -7.24 3.06 -6.31
CA ARG A 72 -8.66 3.01 -5.92
C ARG A 72 -8.88 2.03 -4.77
N GLN A 73 -8.24 0.86 -4.84
CA GLN A 73 -8.29 -0.13 -3.78
C GLN A 73 -7.62 0.34 -2.49
N LEU A 74 -6.46 1.01 -2.60
CA LEU A 74 -5.73 1.52 -1.43
C LEU A 74 -6.38 2.73 -0.76
N PHE A 75 -7.26 3.45 -1.45
CA PHE A 75 -7.94 4.65 -0.95
C PHE A 75 -9.47 4.47 -0.79
N GLU A 76 -9.98 3.24 -0.90
CA GLU A 76 -11.41 2.90 -0.84
C GLU A 76 -12.29 3.82 -1.72
N VAL A 77 -11.96 3.86 -3.02
CA VAL A 77 -12.71 4.63 -4.02
C VAL A 77 -13.31 3.68 -5.06
N ASP A 78 -14.63 3.70 -5.20
CA ASP A 78 -15.36 2.98 -6.25
C ASP A 78 -15.01 3.45 -7.67
#